data_AF-A0A1S9T0E8-F1
#
_entry.id   AF-A0A1S9T0E8-F1
#
_cell.length_a   1.000
_cell.length_b   1.000
_cell.length_c   1.000
_cell.angle_alpha   90.00
_cell.angle_beta   90.00
_cell.angle_gamma   90.00
#
_symmetry.space_group_name_H-M   'P 1'
#
loop_
_entity.id
_entity.type
_entity.pdbx_description
1 polymer ?
#
loop_
_entity_poly.entity_id
_entity_poly.type
_entity_poly.pdbx_seq_one_letter_code
_entity_poly.pdbx_strand_id
1 'polypeptide(L)'
;VEGEAYKNQVENSQNETTSIPVPRGQILDREGKTVVNNKSLRTITYTRVKGIKSEDILKTAKELAKVLEMPEQDINKLTDIDKKDFWMQLNTKRAESKITKKDIGKFKEKGIEGKELDKKIQDLRRSRVTEVEL
;
A
#
# COMPACT_ATOMS: atom_id res chain seq x y z
N VAL A 1 -38.76 -11.05 -18.86
CA VAL A 1 -37.49 -11.31 -19.58
C VAL A 1 -36.34 -10.39 -19.13
N GLU A 2 -36.33 -9.92 -17.88
CA GLU A 2 -35.22 -9.10 -17.35
C GLU A 2 -34.35 -9.85 -16.32
N GLY A 3 -34.78 -11.01 -15.83
CA GLY A 3 -34.09 -11.76 -14.78
C GLY A 3 -32.68 -12.24 -15.17
N GLU A 4 -32.47 -12.61 -16.44
CA GLU A 4 -31.14 -12.99 -16.94
C GLU A 4 -30.19 -11.79 -17.01
N ALA A 5 -30.69 -10.59 -17.33
CA ALA A 5 -29.88 -9.38 -17.36
C ALA A 5 -29.42 -8.97 -15.95
N TYR A 6 -30.31 -9.01 -14.96
CA TYR A 6 -29.96 -8.75 -13.57
C TYR A 6 -29.00 -9.82 -13.01
N LYS A 7 -29.18 -11.08 -13.37
CA LYS A 7 -28.27 -12.17 -12.97
C LYS A 7 -26.88 -11.99 -13.56
N ASN A 8 -26.78 -11.67 -14.85
CA ASN A 8 -25.49 -11.40 -15.51
C ASN A 8 -24.80 -10.16 -14.93
N GLN A 9 -25.55 -9.11 -14.53
CA GLN A 9 -24.98 -7.92 -13.90
C GLN A 9 -24.42 -8.23 -12.51
N VAL A 10 -25.09 -9.08 -11.73
CA VAL A 10 -24.60 -9.53 -10.41
C VAL A 10 -23.39 -10.45 -10.56
N GLU A 11 -23.43 -11.41 -11.50
CA GLU A 11 -22.30 -12.33 -11.76
C GLU A 11 -21.06 -11.59 -12.29
N ASN A 12 -21.23 -10.59 -13.16
CA ASN A 12 -20.12 -9.72 -13.59
C ASN A 12 -19.57 -8.83 -12.46
N SER A 13 -20.38 -8.50 -11.44
CA SER A 13 -19.90 -7.77 -10.27
C SER A 13 -19.04 -8.63 -9.33
N GLN A 14 -19.18 -9.97 -9.40
CA GLN A 14 -18.54 -10.92 -8.50
C GLN A 14 -17.36 -11.68 -9.12
N ASN A 15 -17.30 -11.81 -10.45
CA ASN A 15 -16.22 -12.54 -11.12
C ASN A 15 -15.02 -11.62 -11.44
N GLU A 16 -13.92 -11.81 -10.70
CA GLU A 16 -12.61 -11.30 -11.10
C GLU A 16 -11.90 -12.33 -12.00
N THR A 17 -11.89 -12.08 -13.31
CA THR A 17 -11.14 -12.91 -14.27
C THR A 17 -9.64 -12.69 -14.07
N THR A 18 -8.93 -13.70 -13.57
CA THR A 18 -7.47 -13.66 -13.44
C THR A 18 -6.81 -14.32 -14.64
N SER A 19 -6.05 -13.56 -15.43
CA SER A 19 -5.25 -14.11 -16.53
C SER A 19 -3.96 -14.75 -15.99
N ILE A 20 -3.70 -16.00 -16.35
CA ILE A 20 -2.46 -16.70 -16.00
C ILE A 20 -1.47 -16.55 -17.17
N PRO A 21 -0.37 -15.80 -17.04
CA PRO A 21 0.58 -15.62 -18.12
C PRO A 21 1.37 -16.92 -18.35
N VAL A 22 1.60 -17.24 -19.63
CA VAL A 22 2.45 -18.37 -20.03
C VAL A 22 3.93 -17.97 -20.14
N PRO A 23 4.87 -18.90 -19.90
CA PRO A 23 6.30 -18.69 -20.15
C PRO A 23 6.59 -18.21 -21.57
N ARG A 24 7.45 -17.20 -21.72
CA ARG A 24 7.97 -16.79 -23.03
C ARG A 24 9.00 -17.80 -23.53
N GLY A 25 9.13 -17.89 -24.86
CA GLY A 25 10.17 -18.68 -25.52
C GLY A 25 11.59 -18.19 -25.18
N GLN A 26 12.56 -19.08 -25.28
CA GLN A 26 13.97 -18.77 -25.10
C GLN A 26 14.55 -18.15 -26.38
N ILE A 27 15.51 -17.24 -26.22
CA ILE A 27 16.25 -16.65 -27.36
C ILE A 27 17.68 -17.18 -27.33
N LEU A 28 18.12 -17.75 -28.45
CA LEU A 28 19.46 -18.27 -28.64
C LEU A 28 20.24 -17.38 -29.63
N ASP A 29 21.54 -17.21 -29.41
CA ASP A 29 22.45 -16.62 -30.39
C ASP A 29 22.75 -17.63 -31.52
N ARG A 30 23.41 -17.19 -32.59
CA ARG A 30 23.81 -18.00 -33.76
C ARG A 30 24.63 -19.24 -33.38
N GLU A 31 25.38 -19.17 -32.28
CA GLU A 31 26.15 -20.31 -31.73
C GLU A 31 25.32 -21.23 -30.82
N GLY A 32 24.01 -21.02 -30.69
CA GLY A 32 23.12 -21.82 -29.84
C GLY A 32 23.19 -21.48 -28.34
N LYS A 33 23.92 -20.42 -27.95
CA LYS A 33 24.01 -19.95 -26.56
C LYS A 33 22.75 -19.18 -26.17
N THR A 34 22.21 -19.47 -25.00
CA THR A 34 21.00 -18.79 -24.51
C THR A 34 21.30 -17.35 -24.11
N VAL A 35 20.63 -16.40 -24.77
CA VAL A 35 20.71 -14.96 -24.48
C VAL A 35 19.58 -14.54 -23.55
N VAL A 36 18.38 -15.09 -23.74
CA VAL A 36 17.22 -14.83 -22.87
C VAL A 36 16.59 -16.15 -22.46
N ASN A 37 16.44 -16.35 -21.15
CA ASN A 37 15.77 -17.50 -20.56
C ASN A 37 14.70 -17.05 -19.56
N ASN A 38 13.76 -17.94 -19.27
CA ASN A 38 12.78 -17.74 -18.20
C ASN A 38 13.33 -18.32 -16.89
N LYS A 39 13.19 -17.58 -15.80
CA LYS A 39 13.46 -18.06 -14.44
C LYS A 39 12.16 -18.01 -13.66
N SER A 40 11.71 -19.15 -13.15
CA SER A 40 10.56 -19.21 -12.25
C SER A 40 10.90 -18.49 -10.95
N LEU A 41 10.20 -17.39 -10.69
CA LEU A 41 10.30 -16.62 -9.45
C LEU A 41 9.08 -16.92 -8.59
N ARG A 42 9.32 -17.15 -7.29
CA ARG A 42 8.24 -17.26 -6.31
C ARG A 42 7.78 -15.85 -5.96
N THR A 43 6.52 -15.54 -6.23
CA THR A 43 5.94 -14.22 -5.98
C THR A 43 4.83 -14.35 -4.95
N ILE A 44 4.84 -13.46 -3.97
CA ILE A 44 3.76 -13.31 -2.98
C ILE A 44 2.95 -12.09 -3.40
N THR A 45 1.69 -12.30 -3.78
CA THR A 45 0.78 -11.22 -4.20
C THR A 45 -0.26 -10.98 -3.10
N TYR A 46 -0.39 -9.72 -2.67
CA TYR A 46 -1.44 -9.33 -1.73
C TYR A 46 -2.58 -8.63 -2.47
N THR A 47 -3.75 -9.29 -2.52
CA THR A 47 -4.97 -8.71 -3.08
C THR A 47 -5.80 -8.07 -1.97
N ARG A 48 -5.90 -6.74 -1.99
CA ARG A 48 -6.69 -6.00 -0.99
C ARG A 48 -8.18 -6.15 -1.28
N VAL A 49 -8.92 -6.78 -0.37
CA VAL A 49 -10.39 -6.84 -0.45
C VAL A 49 -11.01 -5.45 -0.23
N LYS A 50 -12.11 -5.16 -0.93
CA LYS A 50 -12.84 -3.89 -0.78
C LYS A 50 -13.37 -3.77 0.66
N GLY A 51 -13.11 -2.64 1.30
CA GLY A 51 -13.59 -2.34 2.66
C GLY A 51 -12.69 -2.81 3.81
N ILE A 52 -11.53 -3.42 3.55
CA ILE A 52 -10.61 -3.81 4.62
C ILE A 52 -10.01 -2.58 5.33
N LYS A 53 -10.02 -2.64 6.67
CA LYS A 53 -9.46 -1.61 7.54
C LYS A 53 -7.94 -1.67 7.55
N SER A 54 -7.30 -0.51 7.76
CA SER A 54 -5.84 -0.43 7.84
C SER A 54 -5.27 -1.23 9.02
N GLU A 55 -6.02 -1.38 10.11
CA GLU A 55 -5.63 -2.19 11.27
C GLU A 55 -5.44 -3.67 10.90
N ASP A 56 -6.35 -4.22 10.09
CA ASP A 56 -6.31 -5.62 9.67
C ASP A 56 -5.13 -5.89 8.73
N ILE A 57 -4.84 -4.94 7.83
CA ILE A 57 -3.66 -5.00 6.96
C ILE A 57 -2.38 -5.06 7.80
N LEU A 58 -2.28 -4.23 8.83
CA LEU A 58 -1.13 -4.18 9.72
C LEU A 58 -0.98 -5.47 10.54
N LYS A 59 -2.09 -6.07 10.97
CA LYS A 59 -2.08 -7.37 11.64
C LYS A 59 -1.54 -8.47 10.72
N THR A 60 -2.04 -8.55 9.49
CA THR A 60 -1.56 -9.52 8.48
C THR A 60 -0.07 -9.31 8.18
N ALA A 61 0.37 -8.05 8.03
CA ALA A 61 1.78 -7.72 7.82
C ALA A 61 2.67 -8.19 8.99
N LYS A 62 2.22 -8.05 10.24
CA LYS A 62 2.94 -8.56 11.42
C LYS A 62 3.04 -10.07 11.46
N GLU A 63 2.00 -10.78 11.02
CA GLU A 63 2.02 -12.24 10.93
C GLU A 63 2.97 -12.71 9.83
N LEU A 64 2.94 -12.06 8.66
CA LEU A 64 3.84 -12.35 7.55
C LEU A 64 5.30 -12.06 7.90
N ALA A 65 5.60 -10.99 8.64
CA ALA A 65 6.95 -10.65 9.07
C ALA A 65 7.60 -11.70 9.99
N LYS A 66 6.83 -12.60 10.60
CA LYS A 66 7.38 -13.72 11.39
C LYS A 66 7.91 -14.86 10.53
N VAL A 67 7.45 -14.95 9.28
CA VAL A 67 7.71 -16.08 8.37
C VAL A 67 8.55 -15.64 7.18
N LEU A 68 8.48 -14.36 6.80
CA LEU A 68 9.18 -13.79 5.66
C LEU A 68 10.34 -12.90 6.13
N GLU A 69 11.50 -13.09 5.51
CA GLU A 69 12.65 -12.21 5.64
C GLU A 69 12.66 -11.23 4.45
N MET A 70 12.68 -9.94 4.75
CA MET A 70 12.76 -8.88 3.74
C MET A 70 14.24 -8.57 3.46
N PRO A 71 14.68 -8.61 2.19
CA PRO A 71 16.07 -8.26 1.87
C PRO A 71 16.32 -6.77 2.14
N GLU A 72 17.54 -6.43 2.58
CA GLU A 72 17.92 -5.05 2.93
C GLU A 72 17.69 -4.06 1.79
N GLN A 73 17.83 -4.51 0.54
CA GLN A 73 17.57 -3.69 -0.64
C GLN A 73 16.13 -3.17 -0.71
N ASP A 74 15.17 -3.95 -0.21
CA ASP A 74 13.76 -3.55 -0.18
C ASP A 74 13.45 -2.69 1.05
N ILE A 75 14.15 -2.90 2.17
CA ILE A 75 14.07 -2.04 3.35
C ILE A 75 14.62 -0.64 3.04
N ASN A 76 15.70 -0.55 2.27
CA ASN A 76 16.33 0.71 1.88
C ASN A 76 15.49 1.53 0.88
N LYS A 77 14.49 0.92 0.22
CA LYS A 77 13.53 1.64 -0.62
C LYS A 77 12.45 2.36 0.20
N LEU A 78 12.38 2.12 1.50
CA LEU A 78 11.37 2.71 2.37
C LEU A 78 11.60 4.23 2.49
N THR A 79 10.59 5.00 2.08
CA THR A 79 10.65 6.46 2.13
C THR A 79 10.54 6.93 3.57
N ASP A 80 11.12 8.09 3.89
CA ASP A 80 10.95 8.72 5.22
C ASP A 80 9.47 8.97 5.56
N ILE A 81 8.65 9.19 4.53
CA ILE A 81 7.20 9.32 4.66
C ILE A 81 6.58 8.03 5.20
N ASP A 82 6.97 6.88 4.66
CA ASP A 82 6.41 5.58 5.02
C ASP A 82 6.78 5.22 6.47
N LYS A 83 8.02 5.51 6.88
CA LYS A 83 8.46 5.30 8.27
C LYS A 83 7.66 6.18 9.25
N LYS A 84 7.43 7.45 8.91
CA LYS A 84 6.64 8.37 9.72
C LYS A 84 5.18 7.94 9.83
N ASP A 85 4.59 7.50 8.72
CA ASP A 85 3.22 6.99 8.71
C ASP A 85 3.08 5.74 9.57
N PHE A 86 4.04 4.81 9.49
CA PHE A 86 4.07 3.62 10.33
C PHE A 86 4.17 3.98 11.82
N TRP A 87 5.04 4.93 12.17
CA TRP A 87 5.16 5.42 13.55
C TRP A 87 3.85 6.05 14.05
N MET A 88 3.18 6.85 13.21
CA MET A 88 1.90 7.47 13.55
C MET A 88 0.79 6.43 13.73
N GLN A 89 0.79 5.34 12.96
CA GLN A 89 -0.15 4.23 13.13
C GLN A 89 0.08 3.47 14.45
N LEU A 90 1.33 3.32 14.89
CA LEU A 90 1.64 2.69 16.17
C LEU A 90 1.34 3.60 17.37
N ASN A 91 1.55 4.91 17.22
CA ASN A 91 1.50 5.88 18.31
C ASN A 91 0.38 6.92 18.13
N THR A 92 -0.85 6.47 17.87
CA THR A 92 -2.01 7.35 17.59
C THR A 92 -2.18 8.47 18.62
N LYS A 93 -2.12 8.15 19.92
CA LYS A 93 -2.25 9.13 21.01
C LYS A 93 -1.13 10.18 21.02
N ARG A 94 0.12 9.78 20.76
CA ARG A 94 1.26 10.71 20.72
C ARG A 94 1.22 11.57 19.46
N ALA A 95 0.88 10.98 18.32
CA ALA A 95 0.70 11.70 17.06
C ALA A 95 -0.40 12.77 17.17
N GLU A 96 -1.51 12.46 17.85
CA GLU A 96 -2.57 13.43 18.12
C GLU A 96 -2.13 14.55 19.07
N SER A 97 -1.36 14.22 20.12
CA SER A 97 -0.86 15.22 21.07
C SER A 97 0.13 16.22 20.46
N LYS A 98 0.80 15.86 19.35
CA LYS A 98 1.72 16.75 18.62
C LYS A 98 1.02 17.82 17.79
N ILE A 99 -0.29 17.71 17.58
CA ILE A 99 -1.09 18.75 16.95
C ILE A 99 -1.89 19.50 18.01
N THR A 100 -1.68 20.80 18.09
CA THR A 100 -2.47 21.65 18.96
C THR A 100 -3.75 22.04 18.24
N LYS A 101 -4.87 22.19 18.96
CA LYS A 101 -6.14 22.71 18.39
C LYS A 101 -5.96 24.05 17.63
N LYS A 102 -4.94 24.83 17.98
CA LYS A 102 -4.55 26.08 17.30
C LYS A 102 -4.07 25.87 15.86
N ASP A 103 -3.39 24.76 15.56
CA ASP A 103 -2.91 24.47 14.21
C ASP A 103 -4.07 24.09 13.28
N ILE A 104 -5.03 23.33 13.80
CA ILE A 104 -6.25 22.95 13.08
C ILE A 104 -7.09 24.20 12.76
N GLY A 105 -7.15 25.16 13.70
CA GLY A 105 -7.80 26.45 13.51
C GLY A 105 -7.19 27.27 12.38
N LYS A 106 -5.86 27.35 12.30
CA LYS A 106 -5.14 28.10 11.24
C LYS A 106 -5.40 27.58 9.83
N PHE A 107 -5.63 26.28 9.64
CA PHE A 107 -5.96 25.73 8.32
C PHE A 107 -7.42 25.96 7.94
N LYS A 108 -8.34 25.93 8.91
CA LYS A 108 -9.75 26.30 8.69
C LYS A 108 -9.92 27.79 8.37
N GLU A 109 -9.17 28.67 9.04
CA GLU A 109 -9.16 30.12 8.76
C GLU A 109 -8.64 30.45 7.35
N LYS A 110 -7.78 29.61 6.79
CA LYS A 110 -7.27 29.75 5.42
C LYS A 110 -8.23 29.25 4.33
N GLY A 111 -9.46 28.85 4.68
CA GLY A 111 -10.49 28.42 3.72
C GLY A 111 -10.17 27.10 3.02
N ILE A 112 -9.27 26.29 3.58
CA ILE A 112 -8.93 24.97 3.04
C ILE A 112 -9.96 23.98 3.59
N GLU A 113 -10.76 23.37 2.72
CA GLU A 113 -11.82 22.44 3.12
C GLU A 113 -11.64 21.04 2.52
N GLY A 114 -12.23 20.05 3.17
CA GLY A 114 -12.25 18.66 2.70
C GLY A 114 -10.89 17.96 2.69
N LYS A 115 -10.66 17.13 1.67
CA LYS A 115 -9.48 16.24 1.55
C LYS A 115 -8.14 16.99 1.56
N GLU A 116 -8.13 18.28 1.21
CA GLU A 116 -6.92 19.09 1.19
C GLU A 116 -6.49 19.56 2.59
N LEU A 117 -7.46 19.79 3.48
CA LEU A 117 -7.21 20.07 4.90
C LEU A 117 -6.59 18.83 5.56
N ASP A 118 -7.15 17.65 5.29
CA ASP A 118 -6.64 16.39 5.83
C ASP A 118 -5.20 16.13 5.39
N LYS A 119 -4.87 16.35 4.10
CA LYS A 119 -3.50 16.25 3.61
C LYS A 119 -2.55 17.21 4.33
N LYS A 120 -2.90 18.50 4.43
CA LYS A 120 -2.05 19.50 5.11
C LYS A 120 -1.89 19.22 6.61
N ILE A 121 -2.92 18.69 7.26
CA ILE A 121 -2.84 18.24 8.65
C ILE A 121 -1.88 17.05 8.76
N GLN A 122 -1.97 16.06 7.88
CA GLN A 122 -1.08 14.91 7.87
C GLN A 122 0.37 15.31 7.56
N ASP A 123 0.60 16.23 6.62
CA ASP A 123 1.92 16.77 6.34
C ASP A 123 2.50 17.55 7.52
N LEU A 124 1.65 18.28 8.26
CA LEU A 124 2.05 18.92 9.52
C LEU A 124 2.35 17.88 10.62
N ARG A 125 1.59 16.77 10.70
CA ARG A 125 1.91 15.67 11.62
C ARG A 125 3.28 15.10 11.28
N ARG A 126 3.54 14.81 10.01
CA ARG A 126 4.81 14.26 9.50
C ARG A 126 6.00 15.18 9.73
N SER A 127 5.85 16.50 9.59
CA SER A 127 6.94 17.45 9.85
C SER A 127 7.29 17.58 11.34
N ARG A 128 6.35 17.27 12.25
CA ARG A 128 6.56 17.26 13.70
C ARG A 128 7.03 15.92 14.25
N VAL A 129 7.04 14.86 13.44
CA VAL A 129 7.73 13.61 13.78
C VAL A 129 9.21 13.82 13.49
N THR A 130 9.99 13.91 14.58
CA THR A 130 11.44 14.09 14.55
C THR A 130 12.14 12.77 14.29
N GLU A 131 13.28 12.83 13.59
CA GLU A 131 14.11 11.68 13.22
C GLU A 131 14.62 10.86 14.42
N VAL A 132 14.68 11.49 15.60
CA VAL A 132 15.09 10.87 16.88
C VAL A 132 14.08 9.84 17.41
N GLU A 133 12.83 9.87 16.93
CA GLU A 133 11.77 8.94 17.37
C GLU A 133 11.46 7.82 16.36
N LEU A 134 12.16 7.83 15.21
CA LEU A 134 11.96 6.93 14.06
C LEU A 134 12.77 5.65 14.19
#